data_AF-A0A8H8CPZ0-F1
#
_entry.id   AF-A0A8H8CPZ0-F1
#
_cell.length_a   1.000
_cell.length_b   1.000
_cell.length_c   1.000
_cell.angle_alpha   90.00
_cell.angle_beta   90.00
_cell.angle_gamma   90.00
#
_symmetry.space_group_name_H-M   'P 1'
#
loop_
_entity.id
_entity.type
_entity.pdbx_description
1 polymer ?
#
loop_
_entity_poly.entity_id
_entity_poly.type
_entity_poly.pdbx_seq_one_letter_code
_entity_poly.pdbx_strand_id
1 'polypeptide(L)'
;MTTNLSHEIPALFIPDDSTPFNPISEVNIPYPPSSQESNAIISQLLKCPGRVAEPLYSEDLLAVYNGSPSGVPPKQKFYVYDAYMDDTGNSTRPYNTRAAELLQLPRSYGPILIVKGVCVKDSEIGAVRVIDQEPLSEAEIESRAFRDKRKLFIEKQDAYKKRLFDKYRNDGFTVISS
;
A
#
# COMPACT_ATOMS: atom_id res chain seq x y z
N MET A 1 12.26 23.08 10.64
CA MET A 1 11.56 23.48 9.40
C MET A 1 10.23 22.76 9.37
N THR A 2 9.15 23.46 9.64
CA THR A 2 7.78 22.92 9.62
C THR A 2 7.27 22.97 8.18
N THR A 3 7.31 21.83 7.49
CA THR A 3 6.62 21.68 6.20
C THR A 3 5.12 21.63 6.49
N ASN A 4 4.47 22.78 6.35
CA ASN A 4 3.03 22.92 6.34
C ASN A 4 2.53 22.24 5.05
N LEU A 5 2.18 20.95 5.14
CA LEU A 5 1.67 20.16 4.01
C LEU A 5 0.22 19.78 4.28
N SER A 6 -0.67 20.72 4.63
CA SER A 6 -2.10 20.53 4.35
C SER A 6 -2.31 20.76 2.85
N HIS A 7 -1.82 19.82 2.06
CA HIS A 7 -2.00 19.79 0.62
C HIS A 7 -2.70 18.48 0.29
N GLU A 8 -3.55 18.54 -0.73
CA GLU A 8 -4.12 17.34 -1.30
C GLU A 8 -3.03 16.57 -2.05
N ILE A 9 -3.11 15.25 -2.03
CA ILE A 9 -2.22 14.36 -2.78
C ILE A 9 -3.06 13.53 -3.75
N PRO A 10 -2.52 13.20 -4.94
CA PRO A 10 -3.24 12.38 -5.91
C PRO A 10 -3.36 10.94 -5.40
N ALA A 11 -4.52 10.34 -5.64
CA ALA A 11 -4.81 8.95 -5.39
C ALA A 11 -5.69 8.38 -6.50
N LEU A 12 -5.57 7.08 -6.74
CA LEU A 12 -6.42 6.36 -7.69
C LEU A 12 -7.53 5.64 -6.91
N PHE A 13 -8.80 5.94 -7.21
CA PHE A 13 -9.97 5.33 -6.59
C PHE A 13 -10.54 4.21 -7.46
N ILE A 14 -10.62 3.01 -6.89
CA ILE A 14 -11.25 1.83 -7.52
C ILE A 14 -12.58 1.55 -6.81
N PRO A 15 -13.74 1.78 -7.46
CA PRO A 15 -15.04 1.45 -6.89
C PRO A 15 -15.24 -0.07 -6.79
N ASP A 16 -16.01 -0.51 -5.80
CA ASP A 16 -16.38 -1.92 -5.64
C ASP A 16 -17.47 -2.37 -6.63
N ASP A 17 -17.79 -3.67 -6.57
CA ASP A 17 -18.72 -4.32 -7.49
C ASP A 17 -20.19 -3.92 -7.23
N SER A 18 -20.51 -3.13 -6.19
CA SER A 18 -21.85 -2.53 -6.06
C SER A 18 -22.09 -1.39 -7.05
N THR A 19 -21.02 -0.86 -7.62
CA THR A 19 -21.06 0.20 -8.64
C THR A 19 -20.23 -0.20 -9.87
N PRO A 20 -20.60 -1.29 -10.57
CA PRO A 20 -19.75 -1.91 -11.58
C PRO A 20 -19.53 -1.02 -12.82
N PHE A 21 -20.41 -0.05 -13.05
CA PHE A 21 -20.30 0.92 -14.14
C PHE A 21 -19.54 2.20 -13.77
N ASN A 22 -19.22 2.41 -12.49
CA ASN A 22 -18.43 3.57 -12.09
C ASN A 22 -16.98 3.34 -12.53
N PRO A 23 -16.36 4.29 -13.26
CA PRO A 23 -14.97 4.13 -13.71
C PRO A 23 -13.99 4.23 -12.54
N ILE A 24 -12.78 3.74 -12.75
CA ILE A 24 -11.64 4.08 -11.91
C ILE A 24 -11.34 5.57 -12.13
N SER A 25 -11.08 6.31 -11.06
CA SER A 25 -10.93 7.77 -11.14
C SER A 25 -9.78 8.27 -10.29
N GLU A 26 -9.06 9.27 -10.79
CA GLU A 26 -8.13 10.04 -9.98
C GLU A 26 -8.90 10.96 -9.02
N VAL A 27 -8.50 10.96 -7.76
CA VAL A 27 -9.04 11.80 -6.70
C VAL A 27 -7.92 12.42 -5.91
N ASN A 28 -8.23 13.53 -5.24
CA ASN A 28 -7.34 14.21 -4.34
C ASN A 28 -7.73 13.86 -2.89
N ILE A 29 -6.76 13.48 -2.07
CA ILE A 29 -6.98 13.18 -0.64
C ILE A 29 -6.10 14.06 0.25
N PRO A 30 -6.55 14.44 1.46
CA PRO A 30 -5.78 15.34 2.32
C PRO A 30 -4.53 14.65 2.89
N TYR A 31 -3.41 15.37 2.90
CA TYR A 31 -2.14 14.95 3.52
C TYR A 31 -1.84 15.79 4.79
N PRO A 32 -1.12 15.24 5.78
CA PRO A 32 -0.70 13.84 5.93
C PRO A 32 -1.88 12.92 6.25
N PRO A 33 -1.91 11.68 5.73
CA PRO A 33 -3.04 10.76 5.89
C PRO A 33 -3.28 10.37 7.35
N SER A 34 -2.31 10.58 8.25
CA SER A 34 -2.42 10.33 9.68
C SER A 34 -3.19 11.41 10.45
N SER A 35 -3.56 12.52 9.83
CA SER A 35 -4.39 13.54 10.48
C SER A 35 -5.81 13.01 10.70
N GLN A 36 -6.48 13.48 11.76
CA GLN A 36 -7.87 13.09 12.04
C GLN A 36 -8.82 13.49 10.91
N GLU A 37 -8.58 14.65 10.29
CA GLU A 37 -9.33 15.15 9.15
C GLU A 37 -9.13 14.29 7.90
N SER A 38 -7.87 13.97 7.55
CA SER A 38 -7.55 13.06 6.45
C SER A 38 -8.19 11.69 6.65
N ASN A 39 -8.14 11.14 7.87
CA ASN A 39 -8.77 9.87 8.18
C ASN A 39 -10.28 9.93 7.96
N ALA A 40 -10.96 10.98 8.41
CA ALA A 40 -12.40 11.13 8.19
C ALA A 40 -12.75 11.19 6.69
N ILE A 41 -11.99 11.95 5.89
CA ILE A 41 -12.23 12.10 4.45
C ILE A 41 -11.94 10.79 3.70
N ILE A 42 -10.81 10.14 3.97
CA ILE A 42 -10.45 8.86 3.34
C ILE A 42 -11.48 7.78 3.72
N SER A 43 -11.89 7.71 4.99
CA SER A 43 -12.93 6.77 5.44
C SER A 43 -14.29 7.04 4.78
N GLN A 44 -14.65 8.31 4.54
CA GLN A 44 -15.86 8.66 3.79
C GLN A 44 -15.79 8.20 2.33
N LEU A 45 -14.66 8.42 1.64
CA LEU A 45 -14.43 7.94 0.27
C LEU A 45 -14.52 6.42 0.18
N LEU A 46 -13.91 5.73 1.15
CA LEU A 46 -13.92 4.28 1.25
C LEU A 46 -15.23 3.72 1.83
N LYS A 47 -16.16 4.56 2.28
CA LYS A 47 -17.42 4.18 2.94
C LYS A 47 -17.22 3.18 4.10
N CYS A 48 -16.19 3.40 4.93
CA CYS A 48 -15.86 2.56 6.07
C CYS A 48 -15.75 3.38 7.37
N PRO A 49 -15.90 2.75 8.55
CA PRO A 49 -15.67 3.42 9.83
C PRO A 49 -14.17 3.64 10.11
N GLY A 50 -13.32 2.74 9.61
CA GLY A 50 -11.89 2.75 9.81
C GLY A 50 -11.16 2.31 8.54
N ARG A 51 -9.92 2.78 8.37
CA ARG A 51 -9.08 2.44 7.23
C ARG A 51 -7.77 1.80 7.69
N VAL A 52 -7.28 0.86 6.90
CA VAL A 52 -5.91 0.36 6.95
C VAL A 52 -5.18 0.83 5.69
N ALA A 53 -3.86 0.90 5.77
CA ALA A 53 -2.99 1.05 4.61
C ALA A 53 -2.17 -0.24 4.47
N GLU A 54 -2.30 -0.91 3.33
CA GLU A 54 -1.47 -2.07 3.00
C GLU A 54 -0.48 -1.74 1.88
N PRO A 55 0.80 -2.10 2.03
CA PRO A 55 1.79 -1.89 0.98
C PRO A 55 1.53 -2.84 -0.19
N LEU A 56 1.12 -2.27 -1.32
CA LEU A 56 1.09 -2.98 -2.60
C LEU A 56 2.51 -3.18 -3.13
N TYR A 57 3.37 -2.17 -3.03
CA TYR A 57 4.74 -2.33 -3.47
C TYR A 57 5.62 -1.37 -2.71
N SER A 58 6.79 -1.82 -2.32
CA SER A 58 7.80 -0.95 -1.74
C SER A 58 9.16 -1.46 -2.18
N GLU A 59 9.91 -0.61 -2.88
CA GLU A 59 11.29 -0.93 -3.26
C GLU A 59 12.15 -1.19 -2.02
N ASP A 60 11.82 -0.52 -0.91
CA ASP A 60 12.48 -0.69 0.36
C ASP A 60 12.25 -2.08 0.97
N LEU A 61 10.99 -2.48 1.09
CA LEU A 61 10.63 -3.81 1.57
C LEU A 61 11.13 -4.89 0.61
N LEU A 62 11.11 -4.65 -0.70
CA LEU A 62 11.66 -5.57 -1.68
C LEU A 62 13.16 -5.78 -1.47
N ALA A 63 13.92 -4.72 -1.19
CA ALA A 63 15.34 -4.84 -0.85
C ALA A 63 15.55 -5.66 0.43
N VAL A 64 14.70 -5.47 1.45
CA VAL A 64 14.70 -6.30 2.66
C VAL A 64 14.43 -7.77 2.34
N TYR A 65 13.40 -8.06 1.54
CA TYR A 65 13.06 -9.44 1.18
C TYR A 65 14.16 -10.12 0.36
N ASN A 66 14.92 -9.34 -0.42
CA ASN A 66 16.10 -9.80 -1.15
C ASN A 66 17.38 -9.91 -0.29
N GLY A 67 17.30 -9.62 1.00
CA GLY A 67 18.39 -9.85 1.95
C GLY A 67 19.24 -8.63 2.27
N SER A 68 18.83 -7.41 1.88
CA SER A 68 19.40 -6.16 2.40
C SER A 68 18.67 -5.80 3.70
N PRO A 69 19.20 -6.07 4.91
CA PRO A 69 18.42 -5.94 6.15
C PRO A 69 17.96 -4.50 6.41
N SER A 70 18.74 -3.55 5.91
CA SER A 70 18.45 -2.11 6.01
C SER A 70 17.74 -1.58 4.77
N GLY A 71 17.22 -2.43 3.88
CA GLY A 71 16.47 -2.05 2.67
C GLY A 71 17.28 -1.20 1.67
N VAL A 72 16.63 -0.18 1.10
CA VAL A 72 17.25 0.84 0.24
C VAL A 72 18.21 1.72 1.06
N PRO A 73 19.39 2.08 0.52
CA PRO A 73 20.35 2.96 1.20
C PRO A 73 19.79 4.34 1.59
N PRO A 74 20.30 4.98 2.66
CA PRO A 74 19.94 6.35 3.01
C PRO A 74 20.19 7.35 1.89
N LYS A 75 19.38 8.41 1.85
CA LYS A 75 19.41 9.48 0.82
C LYS A 75 19.10 9.04 -0.62
N GLN A 76 18.91 7.75 -0.88
CA GLN A 76 18.42 7.27 -2.17
C GLN A 76 16.90 7.38 -2.21
N LYS A 77 16.37 7.94 -3.31
CA LYS A 77 14.93 7.97 -3.58
C LYS A 77 14.43 6.57 -3.93
N PHE A 78 13.25 6.24 -3.44
CA PHE A 78 12.58 4.99 -3.76
C PHE A 78 11.06 5.14 -3.75
N TYR A 79 10.37 4.21 -4.39
CA TYR A 79 8.93 4.25 -4.56
C TYR A 79 8.19 3.30 -3.62
N VAL A 80 7.03 3.77 -3.14
CA VAL A 80 6.05 2.99 -2.39
C VAL A 80 4.66 3.18 -3.01
N TYR A 81 3.87 2.11 -3.01
CA TYR A 81 2.49 2.08 -3.47
C TYR A 81 1.69 1.48 -2.33
N ASP A 82 0.77 2.26 -1.77
CA ASP A 82 -0.06 1.84 -0.65
C ASP A 82 -1.52 1.82 -1.07
N ALA A 83 -2.24 0.77 -0.68
CA ALA A 83 -3.68 0.65 -0.82
C ALA A 83 -4.34 0.98 0.52
N TYR A 84 -5.17 2.02 0.54
CA TYR A 84 -6.10 2.28 1.63
C TYR A 84 -7.40 1.53 1.38
N MET A 85 -7.83 0.78 2.38
CA MET A 85 -9.07 0.01 2.37
C MET A 85 -9.62 -0.12 3.79
N ASP A 86 -10.76 -0.78 3.92
CA ASP A 86 -11.40 -1.04 5.21
C ASP A 86 -10.48 -1.84 6.14
N ASP A 87 -10.26 -1.36 7.37
CA ASP A 87 -9.41 -2.02 8.37
C ASP A 87 -10.01 -3.31 8.91
N THR A 88 -11.32 -3.50 8.78
CA THR A 88 -12.01 -4.68 9.29
C THR A 88 -11.97 -5.88 8.33
N GLY A 89 -11.35 -5.73 7.14
CA GLY A 89 -11.31 -6.80 6.14
C GLY A 89 -12.71 -7.35 5.84
N ASN A 90 -13.71 -6.47 5.91
CA ASN A 90 -15.08 -6.89 6.12
C ASN A 90 -15.67 -7.52 4.86
N SER A 91 -15.66 -8.85 4.84
CA SER A 91 -16.30 -9.67 3.80
C SER A 91 -17.82 -9.45 3.67
N THR A 92 -18.47 -8.68 4.57
CA THR A 92 -19.87 -8.28 4.39
C THR A 92 -20.03 -7.16 3.37
N ARG A 93 -18.94 -6.51 2.94
CA ARG A 93 -18.97 -5.52 1.87
C ARG A 93 -18.92 -6.23 0.51
N PRO A 94 -19.43 -5.59 -0.55
CA PRO A 94 -19.27 -6.11 -1.91
C PRO A 94 -17.81 -6.39 -2.20
N TYR A 95 -17.56 -7.52 -2.87
CA TYR A 95 -16.23 -7.81 -3.38
C TYR A 95 -15.81 -6.72 -4.39
N ASN A 96 -14.50 -6.54 -4.56
CA ASN A 96 -13.96 -5.63 -5.57
C ASN A 96 -13.13 -6.45 -6.54
N THR A 97 -13.79 -7.02 -7.55
CA THR A 97 -13.17 -7.89 -8.54
C THR A 97 -12.07 -7.14 -9.30
N ARG A 98 -12.34 -5.89 -9.68
CA ARG A 98 -11.36 -5.04 -10.38
C ARG A 98 -10.10 -4.82 -9.57
N ALA A 99 -10.22 -4.44 -8.30
CA ALA A 99 -9.05 -4.24 -7.46
C ALA A 99 -8.31 -5.55 -7.19
N ALA A 100 -9.01 -6.66 -6.98
CA ALA A 100 -8.39 -7.96 -6.77
C ALA A 100 -7.53 -8.38 -7.98
N GLU A 101 -8.03 -8.17 -9.21
CA GLU A 101 -7.32 -8.48 -10.44
C GLU A 101 -6.16 -7.52 -10.72
N LEU A 102 -6.42 -6.21 -10.69
CA LEU A 102 -5.43 -5.18 -11.02
C LEU A 102 -4.28 -5.15 -10.01
N LEU A 103 -4.60 -5.29 -8.72
CA LEU A 103 -3.63 -5.14 -7.65
C LEU A 103 -3.01 -6.47 -7.22
N GLN A 104 -3.49 -7.60 -7.74
CA GLN A 104 -3.15 -8.95 -7.24
C GLN A 104 -3.33 -9.03 -5.72
N LEU A 105 -4.40 -8.42 -5.21
CA LEU A 105 -4.73 -8.35 -3.79
C LEU A 105 -5.96 -9.22 -3.52
N PRO A 106 -5.77 -10.52 -3.18
CA PRO A 106 -6.89 -11.39 -2.88
C PRO A 106 -7.63 -10.87 -1.65
N ARG A 107 -8.96 -11.07 -1.59
CA ARG A 107 -9.83 -10.58 -0.51
C ARG A 107 -9.96 -9.04 -0.44
N SER A 108 -9.98 -8.40 -1.60
CA SER A 108 -10.34 -6.98 -1.72
C SER A 108 -11.87 -6.80 -1.60
N TYR A 109 -12.34 -6.11 -0.57
CA TYR A 109 -13.75 -5.82 -0.33
C TYR A 109 -13.96 -4.31 -0.14
N GLY A 110 -15.04 -3.78 -0.72
CA GLY A 110 -15.30 -2.35 -0.75
C GLY A 110 -14.38 -1.57 -1.71
N PRO A 111 -14.58 -0.24 -1.83
CA PRO A 111 -13.73 0.60 -2.64
C PRO A 111 -12.30 0.65 -2.10
N ILE A 112 -11.33 0.92 -2.96
CA ILE A 112 -9.91 1.01 -2.61
C ILE A 112 -9.34 2.32 -3.14
N LEU A 113 -8.49 2.95 -2.35
CA LEU A 113 -7.69 4.11 -2.75
C LEU A 113 -6.23 3.71 -2.83
N ILE A 114 -5.53 4.13 -3.89
CA ILE A 114 -4.11 3.83 -4.08
C ILE A 114 -3.33 5.13 -4.13
N VAL A 115 -2.24 5.19 -3.39
CA VAL A 115 -1.29 6.31 -3.45
C VAL A 115 0.09 5.82 -3.86
N LYS A 116 0.84 6.68 -4.57
CA LYS A 116 2.22 6.44 -5.00
C LYS A 116 3.15 7.47 -4.37
N GLY A 117 3.86 7.03 -3.35
CA GLY A 117 4.81 7.85 -2.61
C GLY A 117 6.23 7.76 -3.16
N VAL A 118 6.91 8.89 -3.21
CA VAL A 118 8.37 8.97 -3.37
C VAL A 118 8.97 9.20 -2.00
N CYS A 119 9.83 8.28 -1.58
CA CYS A 119 10.39 8.26 -0.26
C CYS A 119 11.91 8.38 -0.29
N VAL A 120 12.48 8.80 0.84
CA VAL A 120 13.91 8.66 1.16
C VAL A 120 14.04 8.17 2.59
N LYS A 121 15.16 7.52 2.90
CA LYS A 121 15.54 7.28 4.30
C LYS A 121 16.41 8.39 4.83
N ASP A 122 16.06 8.84 6.02
CA ASP A 122 16.88 9.72 6.83
C ASP A 122 18.22 9.04 7.17
N SER A 123 19.32 9.78 7.02
CA SER A 123 20.67 9.23 7.23
C SER A 123 21.07 9.06 8.69
N GLU A 124 20.40 9.74 9.62
CA GLU A 124 20.74 9.69 11.04
C GLU A 124 19.96 8.59 11.75
N ILE A 125 18.66 8.48 11.45
CA ILE A 125 17.75 7.57 12.16
C ILE A 125 17.21 6.42 11.30
N GLY A 126 17.51 6.39 9.99
CA GLY A 126 17.06 5.34 9.07
C GLY A 126 15.54 5.35 8.78
N ALA A 127 14.82 6.35 9.30
CA ALA A 127 13.37 6.45 9.14
C ALA A 127 12.99 6.80 7.70
N VAL A 128 11.95 6.12 7.19
CA VAL A 128 11.35 6.43 5.90
C VAL A 128 10.58 7.75 5.98
N ARG A 129 10.85 8.65 5.04
CA ARG A 129 10.12 9.91 4.87
C ARG A 129 9.59 10.02 3.46
N VAL A 130 8.30 10.32 3.33
CA VAL A 130 7.70 10.71 2.06
C VAL A 130 8.16 12.13 1.73
N ILE A 131 8.75 12.31 0.55
CA ILE A 131 9.24 13.60 0.06
C ILE A 131 8.43 14.13 -1.12
N ASP A 132 7.67 13.26 -1.77
CA ASP A 132 6.77 13.62 -2.87
C ASP A 132 5.66 12.57 -3.02
N GLN A 133 4.58 12.93 -3.71
CA GLN A 133 3.47 12.05 -4.07
C GLN A 133 3.18 12.22 -5.55
N GLU A 134 3.39 11.16 -6.34
CA GLU A 134 3.19 11.19 -7.78
C GLU A 134 1.79 10.70 -8.14
N PRO A 135 1.15 11.25 -9.20
CA PRO A 135 -0.09 10.70 -9.70
C PRO A 135 0.10 9.27 -10.19
N LEU A 136 -0.97 8.47 -10.05
CA LEU A 136 -1.04 7.09 -10.49
C LEU A 136 -2.25 6.93 -11.41
N SER A 137 -2.03 6.43 -12.62
CA SER A 137 -3.11 6.20 -13.58
C SER A 137 -3.56 4.73 -13.60
N GLU A 138 -4.79 4.48 -14.08
CA GLU A 138 -5.29 3.13 -14.35
C GLU A 138 -4.36 2.37 -15.32
N ALA A 139 -3.88 3.03 -16.38
CA ALA A 139 -2.95 2.43 -17.33
C ALA A 139 -1.64 1.97 -16.69
N GLU A 140 -1.15 2.68 -15.66
CA GLU A 140 0.07 2.29 -14.93
C GLU A 140 -0.16 0.99 -14.14
N ILE A 141 -1.27 0.86 -13.42
CA ILE A 141 -1.59 -0.36 -12.66
C ILE A 141 -1.97 -1.55 -13.56
N GLU A 142 -2.53 -1.27 -14.74
CA GLU A 142 -2.80 -2.30 -15.76
C GLU A 142 -1.53 -2.76 -16.48
N SER A 143 -0.48 -1.95 -16.46
CA SER A 143 0.73 -2.21 -17.22
C SER A 143 1.40 -3.52 -16.80
N ARG A 144 2.02 -4.18 -17.78
CA ARG A 144 2.87 -5.35 -17.52
C ARG A 144 3.98 -5.03 -16.52
N ALA A 145 4.55 -3.83 -16.58
CA ALA A 145 5.62 -3.41 -15.69
C ALA A 145 5.17 -3.41 -14.21
N PHE A 146 3.97 -2.90 -13.92
CA PHE A 146 3.42 -2.93 -12.56
C PHE A 146 3.07 -4.35 -12.12
N ARG A 147 2.46 -5.15 -13.00
CA ARG A 147 2.12 -6.56 -12.70
C ARG A 147 3.35 -7.40 -12.38
N ASP A 148 4.43 -7.23 -13.14
CA ASP A 148 5.71 -7.92 -12.91
C ASP A 148 6.35 -7.48 -11.58
N LYS A 149 6.31 -6.18 -11.26
CA LYS A 149 6.75 -5.66 -9.94
C LYS A 149 5.95 -6.27 -8.79
N ARG A 150 4.61 -6.30 -8.89
CA ARG A 150 3.73 -6.87 -7.85
C ARG A 150 3.96 -8.35 -7.65
N LYS A 151 4.05 -9.12 -8.74
CA LYS A 151 4.32 -10.56 -8.68
C LYS A 151 5.63 -10.84 -7.97
N LEU A 152 6.72 -10.16 -8.38
CA LEU A 152 8.02 -10.30 -7.74
C LEU A 152 7.96 -9.94 -6.25
N PHE A 153 7.26 -8.85 -5.90
CA PHE A 153 7.12 -8.42 -4.52
C PHE A 153 6.43 -9.47 -3.64
N ILE A 154 5.31 -10.03 -4.10
CA ILE A 154 4.56 -11.08 -3.40
C ILE A 154 5.45 -12.33 -3.22
N GLU A 155 6.08 -12.81 -4.30
CA GLU A 155 6.97 -13.99 -4.25
C GLU A 155 8.10 -13.82 -3.22
N LYS A 156 8.73 -12.64 -3.19
CA LYS A 156 9.81 -12.34 -2.25
C LYS A 156 9.32 -12.16 -0.82
N GLN A 157 8.15 -11.54 -0.63
CA GLN A 157 7.53 -11.40 0.67
C GLN A 157 7.21 -12.78 1.27
N ASP A 158 6.62 -13.69 0.50
CA ASP A 158 6.26 -15.02 0.96
C ASP A 158 7.49 -15.86 1.31
N ALA A 159 8.53 -15.81 0.47
CA ALA A 159 9.80 -16.45 0.76
C ALA A 159 10.47 -15.88 2.02
N TYR A 160 10.37 -14.57 2.26
CA TYR A 160 10.86 -13.93 3.47
C TYR A 160 10.06 -14.37 4.71
N LYS A 161 8.73 -14.31 4.66
CA LYS A 161 7.83 -14.76 5.75
C LYS A 161 8.08 -16.22 6.11
N LYS A 162 8.21 -17.10 5.10
CA LYS A 162 8.54 -18.52 5.32
C LYS A 162 9.86 -18.69 6.07
N ARG A 163 10.94 -18.03 5.63
CA ARG A 163 12.25 -18.08 6.31
C ARG A 163 12.16 -17.59 7.75
N LEU A 164 11.39 -16.53 7.99
CA LEU A 164 11.19 -15.97 9.33
C LEU A 164 10.41 -16.94 10.23
N PHE A 165 9.35 -17.56 9.72
CA PHE A 165 8.59 -18.58 10.47
C PHE A 165 9.40 -19.82 10.75
N ASP A 166 10.16 -20.34 9.78
CA ASP A 166 11.03 -21.49 9.98
C ASP A 166 12.10 -21.19 11.04
N LYS A 167 12.67 -19.97 11.04
CA LYS A 167 13.59 -19.51 12.10
C LYS A 167 12.91 -19.53 13.47
N TYR A 168 11.75 -18.89 13.62
CA TYR A 168 11.05 -18.85 14.91
C TYR A 168 10.68 -20.24 15.41
N ARG A 169 10.26 -21.13 14.51
CA ARG A 169 9.94 -22.52 14.87
C ARG A 169 11.18 -23.28 15.36
N ASN A 170 12.33 -23.07 14.72
CA ASN A 170 13.62 -23.66 15.14
C ASN A 170 14.13 -23.08 16.46
N ASP A 171 13.84 -21.81 16.74
CA ASP A 171 14.16 -21.14 18.01
C ASP A 171 13.20 -21.55 19.15
N GLY A 172 12.25 -22.46 18.90
CA GLY A 172 11.32 -23.02 19.90
C GLY A 172 10.04 -22.22 20.10
N PHE A 173 9.76 -21.21 19.28
CA PHE A 173 8.52 -20.45 19.36
C PHE A 173 7.37 -21.17 18.66
N THR A 174 6.16 -21.05 19.23
CA THR A 174 4.93 -21.45 18.53
C THR A 174 4.55 -20.36 17.54
N VAL A 175 4.60 -20.68 16.25
CA VAL A 175 4.17 -19.78 15.16
C VAL A 175 2.70 -20.04 14.85
N ILE A 176 1.84 -19.05 15.08
CA ILE A 176 0.43 -19.07 14.66
C ILE A 176 0.35 -18.35 13.31
N SER A 177 0.02 -19.08 12.24
CA SER A 177 -0.26 -18.50 10.93
C SER A 177 -1.77 -18.38 10.73
N SER A 178 -2.25 -17.17 10.45
CA SER A 178 -3.63 -16.88 10.02
C SER A 178 -3.79 -17.00 8.51
#